data_AF-A0A2N2DII5-F1
#
_entry.id   AF-A0A2N2DII5-F1
#
_cell.length_a   1.000
_cell.length_b   1.000
_cell.length_c   1.000
_cell.angle_alpha   90.00
_cell.angle_beta   90.00
_cell.angle_gamma   90.00
#
_symmetry.space_group_name_H-M   'P 1'
#
loop_
_entity.id
_entity.type
_entity.pdbx_description
1 polymer ?
#
loop_
_entity_poly.entity_id
_entity_poly.type
_entity_poly.pdbx_seq_one_letter_code
_entity_poly.pdbx_strand_id
1 'polypeptide(L)'
;MNIYRPGKILGTFKVPEDGDYSLPFLKLLSKHNIVLDPGDEGVVLWEGESYMVRSCGTVNKKYIIEFFNEKEKTVTVILRKDFPHQEKQTEIVGTAEVAQMLSWSSKKVSVYRQRGKLPKPECILKMGPVWKKEDIERWGIEKGIIKKIIKFC
;
A
#
# COMPACT_ATOMS: atom_id res chain seq x y z
N MET A 1 2.56 -24.28 19.74
CA MET A 1 3.56 -24.49 18.68
C MET A 1 3.06 -23.79 17.42
N ASN A 2 3.59 -22.60 17.10
CA ASN A 2 3.21 -21.91 15.85
C ASN A 2 3.81 -22.68 14.68
N ILE A 3 2.97 -23.37 13.92
CA ILE A 3 3.36 -24.05 12.69
C ILE A 3 3.61 -22.95 11.66
N TYR A 4 4.86 -22.48 11.57
CA TYR A 4 5.30 -21.56 10.53
C TYR A 4 4.99 -22.18 9.16
N ARG A 5 4.02 -21.62 8.43
CA ARG A 5 3.75 -22.09 7.08
C ARG A 5 4.76 -21.41 6.13
N PRO A 6 5.46 -22.17 5.27
CA PRO A 6 6.35 -21.57 4.30
C PRO A 6 5.54 -20.68 3.34
N GLY A 7 5.88 -19.40 3.29
CA GLY A 7 5.36 -18.46 2.29
C GLY A 7 5.78 -18.84 0.88
N LYS A 8 5.06 -18.33 -0.13
CA LYS A 8 5.45 -18.52 -1.54
C LYS A 8 6.56 -17.55 -1.88
N ILE A 9 7.77 -18.06 -2.16
CA ILE A 9 8.86 -17.24 -2.70
C ILE A 9 8.46 -16.80 -4.12
N LEU A 10 8.50 -15.49 -4.37
CA LEU A 10 8.28 -14.91 -5.70
C LEU A 10 9.56 -14.90 -6.52
N GLY A 11 10.69 -14.66 -5.87
CA GLY A 11 12.01 -14.69 -6.48
C GLY A 11 13.06 -13.99 -5.63
N THR A 12 14.30 -14.08 -6.10
CA THR A 12 15.47 -13.42 -5.51
C THR A 12 16.22 -12.67 -6.60
N PHE A 13 16.69 -11.46 -6.32
CA PHE A 13 17.50 -10.67 -7.24
C PHE A 13 18.64 -9.95 -6.53
N LYS A 14 19.67 -9.58 -7.28
CA LYS A 14 20.78 -8.76 -6.77
C LYS A 14 20.38 -7.29 -6.71
N VAL A 15 20.83 -6.63 -5.67
CA VAL A 15 20.72 -5.19 -5.47
C VAL A 15 21.74 -4.52 -6.40
N PRO A 16 21.35 -3.54 -7.21
CA PRO A 16 22.28 -2.81 -8.07
C PRO A 16 23.32 -2.01 -7.28
N GLU A 17 24.39 -1.57 -7.94
CA GLU A 17 25.51 -0.85 -7.28
C GLU A 17 25.11 0.51 -6.69
N ASP A 18 24.10 1.17 -7.28
CA ASP A 18 23.54 2.43 -6.78
C ASP A 18 22.67 2.23 -5.51
N GLY A 19 22.42 0.98 -5.11
CA GLY A 19 21.59 0.61 -3.97
C GLY A 19 20.09 0.70 -4.21
N ASP A 20 19.64 1.29 -5.33
CA ASP A 20 18.22 1.38 -5.67
C ASP A 20 17.77 0.10 -6.38
N TYR A 21 17.00 -0.70 -5.66
CA TYR A 21 16.45 -1.94 -6.18
C TYR A 21 14.96 -1.86 -6.50
N SER A 22 14.38 -0.66 -6.54
CA SER A 22 12.96 -0.42 -6.84
C SER A 22 12.56 -1.00 -8.20
N LEU A 23 13.38 -0.79 -9.24
CA LEU A 23 13.10 -1.31 -10.58
C LEU A 23 13.14 -2.85 -10.66
N PRO A 24 14.20 -3.56 -10.20
CA PRO A 24 14.20 -5.01 -10.08
C PRO A 24 13.00 -5.56 -9.30
N PHE A 25 12.63 -4.90 -8.20
CA PHE A 25 11.51 -5.29 -7.36
C PHE A 25 10.17 -5.19 -8.11
N LEU A 26 9.88 -4.03 -8.70
CA LEU A 26 8.64 -3.81 -9.47
C LEU A 26 8.55 -4.77 -10.67
N LYS A 27 9.67 -5.06 -11.34
CA LYS A 27 9.72 -6.08 -12.42
C LYS A 27 9.35 -7.46 -11.90
N LEU A 28 9.85 -7.85 -10.73
CA LEU A 28 9.51 -9.13 -10.11
C LEU A 28 8.01 -9.21 -9.79
N LEU A 29 7.44 -8.17 -9.19
CA LEU A 29 6.01 -8.13 -8.86
C LEU A 29 5.13 -8.20 -10.12
N SER A 30 5.49 -7.44 -11.16
CA SER A 30 4.80 -7.45 -12.46
C SER A 30 4.79 -8.83 -13.10
N LYS A 31 5.91 -9.57 -13.04
CA LYS A 31 5.99 -10.96 -13.52
C LYS A 31 4.98 -11.91 -12.85
N HIS A 32 4.56 -11.60 -11.61
CA HIS A 32 3.56 -12.36 -10.86
C HIS A 32 2.16 -11.71 -10.88
N ASN A 33 1.93 -10.70 -11.73
CA ASN A 33 0.68 -9.93 -11.80
C ASN A 33 0.29 -9.29 -10.47
N ILE A 34 1.27 -8.79 -9.72
CA ILE A 34 1.07 -8.11 -8.43
C ILE A 34 1.24 -6.61 -8.65
N VAL A 35 0.25 -5.84 -8.18
CA VAL A 35 0.27 -4.38 -8.16
C VAL A 35 0.25 -3.95 -6.69
N LEU A 36 1.19 -3.10 -6.31
CA LEU A 36 1.23 -2.51 -4.96
C LEU A 36 0.15 -1.46 -4.82
N ASP A 37 -0.49 -1.41 -3.65
CA ASP A 37 -1.35 -0.28 -3.31
C ASP A 37 -0.45 0.95 -3.07
N PRO A 38 -0.68 2.10 -3.73
CA PRO A 38 0.04 3.35 -3.43
C PRO A 38 -0.12 3.83 -1.97
N GLY A 39 -1.09 3.29 -1.24
CA GLY A 39 -1.28 3.49 0.20
C GLY A 39 -0.45 2.56 1.09
N ASP A 40 0.19 1.52 0.53
CA ASP A 40 1.05 0.62 1.29
C ASP A 40 2.42 1.28 1.49
N GLU A 41 2.65 1.80 2.69
CA GLU A 41 3.98 2.26 3.11
C GLU A 41 4.77 1.06 3.64
N GLY A 42 5.97 0.86 3.12
CA GLY A 42 6.84 -0.24 3.54
C GLY A 42 7.16 -0.14 5.03
N VAL A 43 6.91 -1.20 5.80
CA VAL A 43 7.22 -1.26 7.23
C VAL A 43 8.46 -2.13 7.45
N VAL A 44 9.48 -1.59 8.11
CA VAL A 44 10.60 -2.41 8.61
C VAL A 44 10.09 -3.26 9.77
N LEU A 45 10.15 -4.56 9.60
CA LEU A 45 9.66 -5.53 10.58
C LEU A 45 10.78 -6.00 11.49
N TRP A 46 11.99 -6.09 10.94
CA TRP A 46 13.20 -6.46 11.68
C TRP A 46 14.44 -5.99 10.93
N GLU A 47 15.45 -5.58 11.69
CA GLU A 47 16.75 -5.13 11.19
C GLU A 47 17.82 -5.74 12.10
N GLY A 48 18.80 -6.40 11.49
CA GLY A 48 19.96 -6.95 12.19
C GLY A 48 21.23 -6.72 11.36
N GLU A 49 22.38 -7.16 11.90
CA GLU A 49 23.72 -6.81 11.37
C GLU A 49 24.02 -7.25 9.92
N SER A 50 23.19 -8.09 9.30
CA SER A 50 23.43 -8.56 7.92
C SER A 50 22.15 -8.79 7.14
N TYR A 51 21.01 -8.55 7.76
CA TYR A 51 19.72 -8.91 7.22
C TYR A 51 18.69 -7.88 7.65
N MET A 52 17.76 -7.58 6.75
CA MET A 52 16.62 -6.72 7.03
C MET A 52 15.36 -7.34 6.44
N VAL A 53 14.27 -7.29 7.19
CA VAL A 53 12.95 -7.78 6.78
C VAL A 53 11.99 -6.61 6.71
N ARG A 54 11.38 -6.40 5.54
CA ARG A 54 10.38 -5.35 5.31
C ARG A 54 9.08 -5.91 4.78
N SER A 55 7.95 -5.33 5.16
CA SER A 55 6.64 -5.59 4.56
C SER A 55 6.32 -4.45 3.62
N CYS A 56 6.20 -4.71 2.33
CA CYS A 56 6.03 -3.67 1.31
C CYS A 56 4.58 -3.48 0.87
N GLY A 57 3.66 -4.18 1.53
CA GLY A 57 2.23 -4.05 1.29
C GLY A 57 1.49 -5.37 1.30
N THR A 58 0.25 -5.32 0.85
CA THR A 58 -0.63 -6.48 0.81
C THR A 58 -1.27 -6.69 -0.55
N VAL A 59 -1.42 -7.95 -0.95
CA VAL A 59 -2.15 -8.36 -2.15
C VAL A 59 -3.01 -9.57 -1.82
N ASN A 60 -4.32 -9.49 -2.08
CA ASN A 60 -5.27 -10.60 -1.84
C ASN A 60 -5.15 -11.21 -0.42
N LYS A 61 -5.06 -10.36 0.62
CA LYS A 61 -4.86 -10.76 2.03
C LYS A 61 -3.56 -11.55 2.27
N LYS A 62 -2.54 -11.32 1.45
CA LYS A 62 -1.17 -11.82 1.63
C LYS A 62 -0.21 -10.64 1.72
N TYR A 63 0.76 -10.75 2.61
CA TYR A 63 1.84 -9.78 2.77
C TYR A 63 2.94 -10.03 1.77
N ILE A 64 3.45 -8.95 1.19
CA ILE A 64 4.66 -8.95 0.36
C ILE A 64 5.83 -8.62 1.29
N ILE A 65 6.66 -9.61 1.55
CA ILE A 65 7.80 -9.49 2.47
C ILE A 65 9.09 -9.48 1.67
N GLU A 66 9.92 -8.48 1.90
CA GLU A 66 11.30 -8.41 1.43
C GLU A 66 12.24 -8.92 2.51
N PHE A 67 13.16 -9.78 2.11
CA PHE A 67 14.29 -10.21 2.91
C PHE A 67 15.55 -9.73 2.20
N PHE A 68 16.17 -8.69 2.76
CA PHE A 68 17.43 -8.14 2.28
C PHE A 68 18.58 -8.86 2.97
N ASN A 69 19.52 -9.40 2.19
CA ASN A 69 20.78 -9.93 2.66
C ASN A 69 21.89 -8.96 2.29
N GLU A 70 22.49 -8.32 3.29
CA GLU A 70 23.49 -7.29 3.09
C GLU A 70 24.82 -7.85 2.58
N LYS A 71 25.20 -9.05 3.03
CA LYS A 71 26.46 -9.69 2.64
C LYS A 71 26.45 -10.10 1.17
N GLU A 72 25.32 -10.65 0.72
CA GLU A 72 25.16 -11.10 -0.67
C GLU A 72 24.64 -10.00 -1.60
N LYS A 73 24.21 -8.87 -1.03
CA LYS A 73 23.49 -7.80 -1.74
C LYS A 73 22.34 -8.37 -2.56
N THR A 74 21.49 -9.17 -1.91
CA THR A 74 20.32 -9.79 -2.53
C THR A 74 19.03 -9.43 -1.79
N VAL A 75 17.93 -9.37 -2.54
CA VAL A 75 16.58 -9.26 -1.99
C VAL A 75 15.78 -10.48 -2.41
N THR A 76 15.20 -11.17 -1.44
CA THR A 76 14.24 -12.25 -1.66
C THR A 76 12.84 -11.77 -1.31
N VAL A 77 11.90 -11.92 -2.24
CA VAL A 77 10.51 -11.50 -2.05
C VAL A 77 9.61 -12.70 -1.80
N ILE A 78 8.81 -12.64 -0.75
CA ILE A 78 7.97 -13.75 -0.26
C ILE A 78 6.54 -13.27 -0.06
N LEU A 79 5.57 -14.03 -0.55
CA LEU A 79 4.15 -13.86 -0.20
C LEU A 79 3.78 -14.74 1.00
N ARG A 80 3.29 -14.11 2.07
CA ARG A 80 2.86 -14.79 3.31
C ARG A 80 1.40 -14.46 3.65
N LYS A 81 0.67 -15.41 4.24
CA LYS A 81 -0.69 -15.15 4.77
C LYS A 81 -0.69 -14.80 6.25
N ASP A 82 0.35 -15.22 6.95
CA ASP A 82 0.48 -15.35 8.39
C ASP A 82 1.63 -14.48 8.90
N PHE A 83 1.75 -13.27 8.37
CA PHE A 83 2.76 -12.31 8.81
C PHE A 83 2.12 -11.29 9.75
N PRO A 84 2.69 -11.01 10.94
CA PRO A 84 2.19 -9.99 11.83
C PRO A 84 2.46 -8.61 11.23
N HIS A 85 1.55 -8.14 10.39
CA HIS A 85 1.42 -6.73 10.10
C HIS A 85 0.36 -6.21 11.05
N GLN A 86 0.64 -5.12 11.77
CA GLN A 86 -0.43 -4.39 12.43
C GLN A 86 -1.48 -4.09 11.37
N GLU A 87 -2.73 -4.54 11.58
CA GLU A 87 -3.82 -4.17 10.67
C GLU A 87 -3.78 -2.65 10.55
N LYS A 88 -3.45 -2.15 9.35
CA LYS A 88 -3.46 -0.72 9.07
C LYS A 88 -4.86 -0.25 9.41
N GLN A 89 -4.98 0.52 10.49
CA GLN A 89 -6.27 0.99 10.99
C GLN A 89 -6.91 1.77 9.85
N THR A 90 -7.97 1.21 9.26
CA THR A 90 -8.64 1.83 8.11
C THR A 90 -9.24 3.15 8.58
N GLU A 91 -8.67 4.25 8.11
CA GLU A 91 -9.12 5.58 8.50
C GLU A 91 -10.40 5.90 7.74
N ILE A 92 -11.47 6.17 8.48
CA ILE A 92 -12.76 6.56 7.91
C ILE A 92 -12.86 8.08 7.87
N VAL A 93 -13.18 8.62 6.69
CA VAL A 93 -13.26 10.05 6.43
C VAL A 93 -14.69 10.46 6.09
N GLY A 94 -15.13 11.60 6.61
CA GLY A 94 -16.40 12.22 6.31
C GLY A 94 -16.29 13.24 5.18
N THR A 95 -17.40 13.95 4.92
CA THR A 95 -17.47 14.93 3.83
C THR A 95 -16.48 16.10 4.01
N ALA A 96 -16.18 16.49 5.25
CA ALA A 96 -15.26 17.58 5.54
C ALA A 96 -13.80 17.16 5.27
N GLU A 97 -13.41 15.97 5.71
CA GLU A 97 -12.07 15.41 5.50
C GLU A 97 -11.84 15.17 4.00
N VAL A 98 -12.83 14.61 3.29
CA VAL A 98 -12.75 14.45 1.82
C VAL A 98 -12.59 15.79 1.11
N ALA A 99 -13.26 16.85 1.58
CA ALA A 99 -13.10 18.18 1.01
C ALA A 99 -11.67 18.69 1.17
N GLN A 100 -11.06 18.50 2.34
CA GLN A 100 -9.67 18.87 2.60
C GLN A 100 -8.70 18.07 1.72
N MET A 101 -8.83 16.74 1.68
CA MET A 101 -7.97 15.85 0.89
C MET A 101 -7.94 16.22 -0.60
N LEU A 102 -9.10 16.60 -1.15
CA LEU A 102 -9.25 16.94 -2.58
C LEU A 102 -9.02 18.43 -2.85
N SER A 103 -8.72 19.24 -1.83
CA SER A 103 -8.65 20.71 -1.93
C SER A 103 -9.93 21.32 -2.52
N TRP A 104 -11.08 20.81 -2.11
CA TRP A 104 -12.42 21.21 -2.56
C TRP A 104 -13.23 21.82 -1.43
N SER A 105 -14.37 22.43 -1.76
CA SER A 105 -15.39 22.78 -0.77
C SER A 105 -16.30 21.58 -0.46
N SER A 106 -16.84 21.50 0.76
CA SER A 106 -17.80 20.45 1.14
C SER A 106 -19.05 20.40 0.25
N LYS A 107 -19.45 21.57 -0.31
CA LYS A 107 -20.53 21.67 -1.30
C LYS A 107 -20.17 20.96 -2.61
N LYS A 108 -18.93 21.11 -3.10
CA LYS A 108 -18.46 20.43 -4.31
C LYS A 108 -18.41 18.91 -4.11
N VAL A 109 -17.96 18.44 -2.95
CA VAL A 109 -17.99 17.02 -2.57
C VAL A 109 -19.42 16.48 -2.61
N SER A 110 -20.37 17.19 -2.01
CA SER A 110 -21.78 16.80 -1.99
C SER A 110 -22.38 16.70 -3.40
N VAL A 111 -22.11 17.67 -4.27
CA VAL A 111 -22.57 17.67 -5.67
C VAL A 111 -21.95 16.51 -6.46
N TYR A 112 -20.64 16.27 -6.32
CA TYR A 112 -19.97 15.17 -7.02
C TYR A 112 -20.48 13.80 -6.55
N ARG A 113 -20.75 13.64 -5.26
CA ARG A 113 -21.39 12.44 -4.72
C ARG A 113 -22.77 12.23 -5.33
N GLN A 114 -23.63 13.25 -5.30
CA GLN A 114 -24.99 13.18 -5.87
C GLN A 114 -24.97 12.84 -7.37
N ARG A 115 -23.95 13.31 -8.10
CA ARG A 115 -23.73 13.00 -9.52
C ARG A 115 -23.07 11.64 -9.77
N GLY A 116 -22.81 10.84 -8.74
CA GLY A 116 -22.13 9.55 -8.85
C GLY A 116 -20.69 9.64 -9.37
N LYS A 117 -20.03 10.80 -9.20
CA LYS A 117 -18.66 11.05 -9.66
C LYS A 117 -17.61 10.72 -8.60
N LEU A 118 -17.98 10.73 -7.33
CA LEU A 118 -17.16 10.23 -6.23
C LEU A 118 -17.34 8.72 -6.04
N PRO A 119 -16.37 8.04 -5.39
CA PRO A 119 -16.54 6.66 -4.95
C PRO A 119 -17.81 6.47 -4.13
N LYS A 120 -18.37 5.26 -4.18
CA LYS A 120 -19.50 4.91 -3.33
C LYS A 120 -19.05 5.00 -1.86
N PRO A 121 -19.82 5.65 -0.98
CA PRO A 121 -19.51 5.66 0.45
C PRO A 121 -19.59 4.25 1.01
N GLU A 122 -18.74 3.96 1.99
CA GLU A 122 -18.75 2.68 2.73
C GLU A 122 -20.08 2.54 3.48
N CYS A 123 -20.53 3.62 4.11
CA CYS A 123 -21.85 3.71 4.70
C CYS A 123 -22.35 5.16 4.79
N ILE A 124 -23.63 5.33 5.11
CA ILE A 124 -24.25 6.63 5.36
C ILE A 124 -24.71 6.66 6.81
N LEU A 125 -24.05 7.49 7.61
CA LEU A 125 -24.39 7.73 9.01
C LEU A 125 -25.43 8.86 9.12
N LYS A 126 -26.00 9.05 10.31
CA LYS A 126 -26.90 10.19 10.57
C LYS A 126 -26.25 11.55 10.26
N MET A 127 -24.95 11.66 10.47
CA MET A 127 -24.16 12.87 10.20
C MET A 127 -23.73 13.02 8.74
N GLY A 128 -23.93 12.01 7.90
CA GLY A 128 -23.57 12.03 6.49
C GLY A 128 -22.83 10.78 6.00
N PRO A 129 -22.45 10.75 4.71
CA PRO A 129 -21.68 9.66 4.13
C PRO A 129 -20.26 9.63 4.66
N VAL A 130 -19.71 8.43 4.76
CA VAL A 130 -18.30 8.20 5.09
C VAL A 130 -17.64 7.26 4.09
N TRP A 131 -16.34 7.43 3.90
CA TRP A 131 -15.52 6.63 3.00
C TRP A 131 -14.30 6.10 3.72
N LYS A 132 -13.69 5.05 3.17
CA LYS A 132 -12.30 4.73 3.49
C LYS A 132 -11.42 5.81 2.90
N LYS A 133 -10.47 6.31 3.67
CA LYS A 133 -9.51 7.32 3.22
C LYS A 133 -8.78 6.85 1.97
N GLU A 134 -8.37 5.59 1.94
CA GLU A 134 -7.64 4.97 0.84
C GLU A 134 -8.43 4.99 -0.47
N ASP A 135 -9.75 4.80 -0.43
CA ASP A 135 -10.61 4.83 -1.62
C ASP A 135 -10.66 6.24 -2.23
N ILE A 136 -10.68 7.28 -1.38
CA ILE A 136 -10.68 8.68 -1.81
C ILE A 136 -9.30 9.08 -2.33
N GLU A 137 -8.22 8.65 -1.67
CA GLU A 137 -6.86 8.87 -2.13
C GLU A 137 -6.63 8.25 -3.50
N ARG A 138 -6.97 6.95 -3.64
CA ARG A 138 -6.84 6.21 -4.90
C ARG A 138 -7.62 6.88 -6.01
N TRP A 139 -8.89 7.20 -5.78
CA TRP A 139 -9.72 7.90 -6.75
C TRP A 139 -9.16 9.28 -7.11
N GLY A 140 -8.67 10.03 -6.12
CA GLY A 140 -8.08 11.35 -6.33
C GLY A 140 -6.80 11.29 -7.18
N ILE A 141 -5.97 10.27 -6.98
CA ILE A 141 -4.78 10.00 -7.80
C ILE A 141 -5.19 9.60 -9.22
N GLU A 142 -6.13 8.67 -9.38
CA GLU A 142 -6.66 8.24 -10.68
C GLU A 142 -7.23 9.41 -11.51
N LYS A 143 -7.84 10.40 -10.83
CA LYS A 143 -8.35 11.62 -11.47
C LYS A 143 -7.32 12.74 -11.60
N GLY A 144 -6.09 12.53 -11.16
CA GLY A 144 -5.02 13.53 -11.18
C GLY A 144 -5.28 14.74 -10.27
N ILE A 145 -6.21 14.62 -9.32
CA ILE A 145 -6.56 15.67 -8.34
C ILE A 145 -5.51 15.67 -7.22
N ILE A 146 -5.18 14.49 -6.70
CA ILE A 146 -4.13 14.31 -5.70
C ILE A 146 -2.84 13.98 -6.43
N LYS A 147 -1.81 14.79 -6.20
CA LYS A 147 -0.45 14.50 -6.65
C LYS A 147 0.30 13.84 -5.49
N LYS A 148 0.39 12.52 -5.50
CA LYS A 148 1.25 11.81 -4.54
C LYS A 148 2.64 11.72 -5.13
N ILE A 149 3.63 12.33 -4.47
CA ILE A 149 5.03 12.00 -4.74
C ILE A 149 5.23 10.61 -4.15
N ILE A 150 5.20 9.59 -5.00
CA ILE A 150 5.60 8.25 -4.57
C ILE A 150 7.10 8.34 -4.36
N LYS A 151 7.52 8.47 -3.10
CA LYS A 151 8.89 8.14 -2.72
C LYS A 151 8.98 6.63 -2.77
N PHE A 152 9.40 6.12 -3.92
CA PHE A 152 10.15 4.87 -3.89
C PHE A 152 11.44 5.15 -3.13
N CYS A 153 11.87 4.17 -2.34
CA CYS A 153 12.98 4.26 -1.41
C CYS A 153 14.20 4.96 -2.01
#